data_AF-A0A3B0UAA1-F1
#
_entry.id   AF-A0A3B0UAA1-F1
#
_cell.length_a   1.000
_cell.length_b   1.000
_cell.length_c   1.000
_cell.angle_alpha   90.00
_cell.angle_beta   90.00
_cell.angle_gamma   90.00
#
_symmetry.space_group_name_H-M   'P 1'
#
loop_
_entity.id
_entity.type
_entity.pdbx_description
1 polymer ?
#
loop_
_entity_poly.entity_id
_entity_poly.type
_entity_poly.pdbx_seq_one_letter_code
_entity_poly.pdbx_strand_id
1 'polypeptide(L)' 'TKNHEVEKLITVTIKDLLKDSSISTTTLSTSYATNTEVPCFVLNSYVVWGATAMILNEIKQLIKNI' A
#
# COMPACT_ATOMS: atom_id res chain seq x y z
N THR A 1 -0.58 -1.60 -27.84
CA THR A 1 -1.95 -1.10 -27.57
C THR A 1 -2.00 -0.59 -26.15
N LYS A 2 -2.32 0.68 -25.92
CA LYS A 2 -2.39 1.25 -24.56
C LYS A 2 -3.65 0.68 -23.89
N ASN A 3 -3.49 0.05 -22.73
CA ASN A 3 -4.63 -0.48 -21.99
C ASN A 3 -5.25 0.69 -21.19
N HIS A 4 -6.50 1.04 -21.45
CA HIS A 4 -7.13 2.24 -20.85
C HIS A 4 -7.63 2.01 -19.42
N GLU A 5 -7.80 0.75 -19.01
CA GLU A 5 -8.20 0.40 -17.64
C GLU A 5 -7.04 0.49 -16.65
N VAL A 6 -5.80 0.35 -17.13
CA VAL A 6 -4.60 0.27 -16.28
C VAL A 6 -3.66 1.43 -16.61
N GLU A 7 -3.62 2.41 -15.71
CA GLU A 7 -2.76 3.58 -15.85
C GLU A 7 -1.27 3.23 -15.69
N LYS A 8 -0.93 2.44 -14.66
CA LYS A 8 0.46 2.12 -14.33
C LYS A 8 0.62 0.80 -13.59
N LEU A 9 1.72 0.10 -13.87
CA LEU A 9 2.22 -1.01 -13.07
C LEU A 9 3.32 -0.52 -12.11
N ILE A 10 3.22 -0.90 -10.85
CA ILE A 10 4.19 -0.55 -9.80
C ILE A 10 4.89 -1.84 -9.39
N THR A 11 6.18 -1.94 -9.67
CA THR A 11 7.02 -3.06 -9.24
C THR A 11 7.62 -2.75 -7.89
N VAL A 12 7.58 -3.71 -6.96
CA VAL A 12 8.08 -3.56 -5.59
C VAL A 12 8.95 -4.76 -5.26
N THR A 13 10.10 -4.54 -4.61
CA THR A 13 10.93 -5.65 -4.15
C THR A 13 10.39 -6.21 -2.83
N ILE A 14 10.56 -7.51 -2.60
CA ILE A 14 10.19 -8.11 -1.31
C ILE A 14 10.92 -7.44 -0.15
N LYS A 15 12.19 -7.09 -0.33
CA LYS A 15 12.97 -6.38 0.70
C LYS A 15 12.32 -5.05 1.08
N ASP A 16 11.82 -4.29 0.12
CA ASP A 16 11.16 -3.00 0.39
C ASP A 16 9.78 -3.19 1.02
N LEU A 17 9.02 -4.21 0.60
CA LEU A 17 7.74 -4.56 1.23
C LEU A 17 7.91 -4.96 2.70
N LEU A 18 8.98 -5.69 3.04
CA LEU A 18 9.20 -6.19 4.41
C LEU A 18 9.76 -5.13 5.36
N LYS A 19 10.39 -4.06 4.85
CA LYS A 19 10.90 -2.96 5.69
C LYS A 19 9.77 -2.36 6.52
N ASP A 20 10.06 -2.02 7.77
CA ASP A 20 9.07 -1.36 8.62
C ASP A 20 8.91 0.12 8.27
N SER A 21 9.93 0.71 7.66
CA SER A 21 9.86 2.06 7.06
C SER A 21 8.92 2.15 5.84
N SER A 22 8.41 1.02 5.34
CA SER A 22 7.42 1.02 4.25
C SER A 22 6.01 1.31 4.76
N ILE A 23 5.76 1.19 6.07
CA ILE A 23 4.46 1.49 6.67
C ILE A 23 4.47 2.94 7.15
N SER A 24 3.41 3.67 6.84
CA SER A 24 3.21 5.05 7.26
C SER A 24 1.72 5.29 7.55
N THR A 25 1.39 6.50 7.96
CA THR A 25 0.01 6.97 8.07
C THR A 25 -0.22 8.07 7.05
N THR A 26 -1.42 8.10 6.48
CA THR A 26 -1.83 9.15 5.57
C THR A 26 -3.22 9.64 5.95
N THR A 27 -3.43 10.95 5.84
CA THR A 27 -4.73 11.56 6.11
C THR A 27 -5.57 11.54 4.84
N LEU A 28 -6.72 10.88 4.90
CA LEU A 28 -7.66 10.81 3.78
C LEU A 28 -9.00 11.42 4.15
N SER A 29 -9.60 12.10 3.18
CA SER A 29 -11.00 12.49 3.21
C SER A 29 -11.74 11.67 2.17
N THR A 30 -12.73 10.90 2.61
CA THR A 30 -13.64 10.12 1.78
C THR A 30 -15.05 10.69 1.91
N SER A 31 -15.97 10.23 1.07
CA SER A 31 -17.39 10.60 1.16
C SER A 31 -18.03 10.26 2.52
N TYR A 32 -17.44 9.34 3.29
CA TYR A 32 -17.97 8.86 4.57
C TYR A 32 -17.20 9.39 5.79
N ALA A 33 -15.98 9.91 5.60
CA ALA A 33 -15.12 10.32 6.71
C ALA A 33 -14.16 11.43 6.27
N THR A 34 -14.12 12.51 7.04
CA THR A 34 -13.28 13.68 6.75
C THR A 34 -12.00 13.63 7.58
N ASN A 35 -10.85 13.85 6.93
CA ASN A 35 -9.53 13.94 7.57
C ASN A 35 -9.19 12.81 8.54
N THR A 36 -9.48 11.56 8.15
CA THR A 36 -9.16 10.39 8.96
C THR A 36 -7.74 9.92 8.67
N GLU A 37 -6.96 9.67 9.72
CA GLU A 37 -5.68 8.99 9.59
C GLU A 37 -5.89 7.50 9.35
N VAL A 38 -5.32 6.99 8.27
CA VAL A 38 -5.34 5.56 7.95
C VAL A 38 -3.92 5.04 7.76
N PRO A 39 -3.66 3.78 8.14
CA PRO A 39 -2.39 3.14 7.83
C PRO A 39 -2.28 2.90 6.33
N CYS A 40 -1.09 3.10 5.80
CA CYS A 40 -0.77 2.86 4.40
C CYS A 40 0.65 2.31 4.22
N PHE A 41 0.90 1.74 3.05
CA PHE A 41 2.24 1.42 2.59
C PHE A 41 2.73 2.48 1.62
N VAL A 42 3.97 2.94 1.81
CA VAL A 42 4.70 3.80 0.88
C VAL A 42 5.72 2.96 0.14
N LEU A 43 5.41 2.61 -1.10
CA LEU A 43 6.22 1.72 -1.95
C LEU A 43 6.65 2.48 -3.19
N ASN A 44 7.96 2.76 -3.34
CA ASN A 44 8.50 3.52 -4.47
C ASN A 44 7.77 4.86 -4.69
N SER A 45 7.50 5.58 -3.60
CA SER A 45 6.75 6.84 -3.58
C SER A 45 5.26 6.73 -3.93
N TYR A 46 4.72 5.52 -4.06
CA TYR A 46 3.29 5.27 -4.18
C TYR A 46 2.67 4.96 -2.83
N VAL A 47 1.55 5.60 -2.54
CA VAL A 47 0.76 5.34 -1.34
C VAL A 47 -0.28 4.27 -1.66
N VAL A 48 -0.12 3.09 -1.06
CA VAL A 48 -1.07 1.98 -1.14
C VAL A 48 -1.83 1.90 0.18
N TRP A 49 -3.15 1.99 0.12
CA TRP A 49 -4.02 2.06 1.30
C TRP A 49 -5.29 1.21 1.12
N GLY A 50 -6.11 1.13 2.17
CA GLY A 50 -7.38 0.40 2.13
C GLY A 50 -7.22 -1.12 2.00
N ALA A 51 -8.14 -1.76 1.27
CA ALA A 51 -8.18 -3.22 1.14
C ALA A 51 -6.88 -3.81 0.56
N THR A 52 -6.25 -3.14 -0.40
CA THR A 52 -4.98 -3.60 -0.98
C THR A 52 -3.86 -3.56 0.05
N ALA A 53 -3.78 -2.52 0.88
CA ALA A 53 -2.81 -2.46 1.97
C ALA A 53 -3.04 -3.56 3.01
N MET A 54 -4.31 -3.88 3.33
CA MET A 54 -4.64 -5.01 4.21
C MET A 54 -4.12 -6.33 3.66
N ILE A 55 -4.36 -6.62 2.38
CA ILE A 55 -3.87 -7.85 1.73
C ILE A 55 -2.34 -7.92 1.76
N LEU A 56 -1.65 -6.81 1.45
CA LEU A 56 -0.19 -6.75 1.49
C LEU A 56 0.37 -6.97 2.90
N ASN A 57 -0.33 -6.51 3.93
CA ASN A 57 0.05 -6.73 5.32
C ASN A 57 0.01 -8.21 5.70
N GLU A 58 -1.04 -8.94 5.28
CA GLU A 58 -1.10 -10.39 5.48
C GLU A 58 0.07 -11.11 4.80
N ILE A 59 0.36 -10.76 3.54
CA ILE A 59 1.50 -11.32 2.80
C ILE A 59 2.83 -11.00 3.51
N LYS A 60 3.01 -9.75 3.99
CA LYS A 60 4.20 -9.33 4.75
C LYS A 60 4.37 -10.19 6.01
N GLN A 61 3.29 -10.44 6.76
CA GLN A 61 3.35 -11.28 7.96
C GLN A 61 3.69 -12.73 7.63
N LEU A 62 3.06 -13.30 6.60
CA LEU A 62 3.35 -14.66 6.15
C LEU A 62 4.83 -14.84 5.80
N ILE A 63 5.43 -13.87 5.07
CA ILE A 63 6.83 -13.95 4.67
C ILE A 63 7.79 -13.75 5.86
N LYS A 64 7.45 -12.87 6.83
CA LYS A 64 8.27 -12.68 8.04
C LYS A 64 8.27 -13.91 8.97
N ASN A 65 7.25 -14.77 8.86
CA ASN A 65 7.10 -15.97 9.69
C ASN A 65 7.76 -17.22 9.07
N ILE A 66 8.38 -17.10 7.90
CA ILE A 66 9.22 -18.14 7.27
C ILE A 66 10.68 -17.91 7.68
#